data_AF-A0A2L2TS61-F1
#
_entry.id   AF-A0A2L2TS61-F1
#
_cell.length_a   1.000
_cell.length_b   1.000
_cell.length_c   1.000
_cell.angle_alpha   90.00
_cell.angle_beta   90.00
_cell.angle_gamma   90.00
#
_symmetry.space_group_name_H-M   'P 1'
#
loop_
_entity.id
_entity.type
_entity.pdbx_description
1 polymer ?
#
loop_
_entity_poly.entity_id
_entity_poly.type
_entity_poly.pdbx_seq_one_letter_code
_entity_poly.pdbx_strand_id
1 'polypeptide(L)'
;MSEEHAANFNEILATCQTVLHKLESMMNKWSGISDTSKSKTAQRLWKRLRWEPDEVSDLRMQITSKVALLNAFTDQATSQNVAKLVHRNDNDEEQAMLDWLSSIDYIPQQNHLVSRLQANSRRWLFDSAEYQNWEKQRGQVLFCPGDPGTGKTFATVIVLETLQEQAQDNPHVLNTFTYCTYQAPDQDVQGLISSLFRNSLQQAANIPEAILSK
;
A
#
# COMPACT_ATOMS: atom_id res chain seq x y z
N MET A 1 -10.75 -1.46 8.16
CA MET A 1 -10.36 -0.76 9.41
C MET A 1 -9.71 -1.79 10.30
N SER A 2 -8.52 -1.53 10.85
CA SER A 2 -7.86 -2.47 11.77
C SER A 2 -8.69 -2.62 13.06
N GLU A 3 -8.76 -3.82 13.64
CA GLU A 3 -9.46 -4.11 14.90
C GLU A 3 -9.00 -3.18 16.04
N GLU A 4 -7.73 -2.78 16.01
CA GLU A 4 -7.12 -1.84 16.97
C GLU A 4 -7.73 -0.43 16.89
N HIS A 5 -8.03 0.05 15.67
CA HIS A 5 -8.65 1.37 15.48
C HIS A 5 -10.11 1.38 15.94
N ALA A 6 -10.82 0.24 15.79
CA ALA A 6 -12.18 0.08 16.29
C ALA A 6 -12.21 0.01 17.83
N ALA A 7 -11.25 -0.68 18.46
CA ALA A 7 -11.11 -0.75 19.91
C ALA A 7 -10.85 0.64 20.53
N ASN A 8 -9.88 1.38 19.99
CA ASN A 8 -9.53 2.73 20.47
C ASN A 8 -10.68 3.73 20.30
N PHE A 9 -11.42 3.65 19.18
CA PHE A 9 -12.59 4.51 18.97
C PHE A 9 -13.72 4.21 19.97
N ASN A 10 -13.98 2.94 20.25
CA ASN A 10 -14.98 2.52 21.24
C ASN A 10 -14.60 2.96 22.65
N GLU A 11 -13.32 2.96 23.00
CA GLU A 11 -12.82 3.50 24.29
C GLU A 11 -13.05 5.02 24.40
N ILE A 12 -12.77 5.76 23.33
CA ILE A 12 -13.05 7.20 23.27
C ILE A 12 -14.56 7.47 23.42
N LEU A 13 -15.40 6.69 22.74
CA LEU A 13 -16.86 6.81 22.86
C LEU A 13 -17.35 6.48 24.28
N ALA A 14 -16.85 5.40 24.89
CA ALA A 14 -17.23 5.01 26.25
C ALA A 14 -16.85 6.08 27.28
N THR A 15 -15.67 6.70 27.12
CA THR A 15 -15.26 7.79 28.01
C THR A 15 -16.03 9.09 27.75
N CYS A 16 -16.48 9.36 26.53
CA CYS A 16 -17.41 10.46 26.23
C CYS A 16 -18.80 10.25 26.86
N GLN A 17 -19.34 9.03 26.77
CA GLN A 17 -20.60 8.65 27.42
C GLN A 17 -20.53 8.80 28.94
N THR A 18 -19.40 8.45 29.55
CA THR A 18 -19.19 8.62 30.99
C THR A 18 -19.28 10.08 31.41
N VAL A 19 -18.67 11.00 30.63
CA VAL A 19 -18.74 12.43 30.90
C VAL A 19 -20.16 12.97 30.71
N LEU A 20 -20.85 12.53 29.66
CA LEU A 20 -22.26 12.89 29.42
C LEU A 20 -23.16 12.44 30.58
N HIS A 21 -23.00 11.22 31.08
CA HIS A 21 -23.75 10.73 32.23
C HIS A 21 -23.41 11.47 33.52
N LYS A 22 -22.15 11.86 33.74
CA LYS A 22 -21.77 12.69 34.89
C LYS A 22 -22.47 14.05 34.83
N LEU A 23 -22.53 14.64 33.64
CA LEU A 23 -23.18 15.93 33.39
C LEU A 23 -24.70 15.83 33.57
N GLU A 24 -25.32 14.77 33.06
CA GLU A 24 -26.75 14.47 33.23
C GLU A 24 -27.11 14.18 34.70
N SER A 25 -26.28 13.41 35.40
CA SER A 25 -26.43 13.14 36.84
C SER A 25 -26.35 14.43 37.66
N MET A 26 -25.40 15.30 37.32
CA MET A 26 -25.33 16.63 37.92
C MET A 26 -26.63 17.39 37.62
N MET A 27 -27.05 17.53 36.36
CA MET A 27 -28.28 18.23 35.99
C MET A 27 -29.53 17.71 36.73
N ASN A 28 -29.69 16.39 36.87
CA ASN A 28 -30.81 15.78 37.61
C ASN A 28 -30.74 16.00 39.12
N LYS A 29 -29.54 15.98 39.70
CA LYS A 29 -29.32 16.36 41.11
C LYS A 29 -29.76 17.80 41.35
N TRP A 30 -29.61 18.68 40.36
CA TRP A 30 -29.95 20.10 40.47
C TRP A 30 -31.42 20.42 40.13
N SER A 31 -32.09 19.65 39.29
CA SER A 31 -33.51 19.84 38.94
C SER A 31 -34.45 19.61 40.13
N GLY A 32 -34.16 18.61 40.98
CA GLY A 32 -34.90 18.37 42.22
C GLY A 32 -34.73 19.47 43.28
N ILE A 33 -33.69 20.30 43.17
CA ILE A 33 -33.43 21.41 44.10
C ILE A 33 -34.18 22.68 43.64
N SER A 34 -34.40 22.88 42.33
CA SER A 34 -35.18 24.02 41.82
C SER A 34 -36.68 23.91 42.09
N ASP A 35 -37.25 22.71 42.16
CA ASP A 35 -38.67 22.53 42.52
C ASP A 35 -38.98 22.91 43.99
N THR A 36 -37.95 22.93 44.85
CA THR A 36 -38.06 23.43 46.23
C THR A 36 -37.91 24.96 46.35
N SER A 37 -38.12 25.69 45.25
CA SER A 37 -37.92 27.13 44.97
C SER A 37 -38.25 28.16 46.09
N LYS A 38 -38.93 27.77 47.18
CA LYS A 38 -39.13 28.61 48.38
C LYS A 38 -38.11 28.40 49.52
N SER A 39 -37.18 27.45 49.40
CA SER A 39 -36.18 27.16 50.44
C SER A 39 -34.96 28.06 50.33
N LYS A 40 -34.66 28.83 51.40
CA LYS A 40 -33.43 29.66 51.51
C LYS A 40 -32.15 28.83 51.32
N THR A 41 -32.20 27.53 51.58
CA THR A 41 -31.08 26.59 51.42
C THR A 41 -30.80 26.30 49.94
N ALA A 42 -31.86 26.09 49.14
CA ALA A 42 -31.76 25.92 47.69
C ALA A 42 -31.23 27.18 47.01
N GLN A 43 -31.66 28.36 47.47
CA GLN A 43 -31.21 29.64 46.93
C GLN A 43 -29.74 29.96 47.28
N ARG A 44 -29.27 29.56 48.47
CA ARG A 44 -27.86 29.64 48.85
C ARG A 44 -26.99 28.67 48.06
N LEU A 45 -27.45 27.45 47.86
CA LEU A 45 -26.78 26.45 47.00
C LEU A 45 -26.74 26.92 45.54
N TRP A 46 -27.79 27.52 44.99
CA TRP A 46 -27.78 28.14 43.66
C TRP A 46 -26.78 29.30 43.58
N LYS A 47 -26.72 30.14 44.62
CA LYS A 47 -25.68 31.17 44.77
C LYS A 47 -24.29 30.61 45.11
N ARG A 48 -24.14 29.32 45.36
CA ARG A 48 -22.84 28.68 45.65
C ARG A 48 -22.33 27.93 44.42
N LEU A 49 -23.22 27.26 43.71
CA LEU A 49 -22.98 26.62 42.43
C LEU A 49 -22.67 27.62 41.31
N ARG A 50 -23.36 28.78 41.30
CA ARG A 50 -22.99 29.91 40.43
C ARG A 50 -21.55 30.40 40.68
N TRP A 51 -20.92 29.96 41.77
CA TRP A 51 -19.60 30.38 42.27
C TRP A 51 -18.69 29.20 42.64
N GLU A 52 -18.94 27.97 42.17
CA GLU A 52 -17.99 26.85 42.25
C GLU A 52 -17.33 26.69 40.86
N PRO A 53 -16.38 27.58 40.52
CA PRO A 53 -15.78 27.64 39.19
C PRO A 53 -14.98 26.38 38.88
N ASP A 54 -14.50 25.65 39.89
CA ASP A 54 -13.60 24.52 39.70
C ASP A 54 -14.30 23.29 39.10
N GLU A 55 -15.51 22.93 39.55
CA GLU A 55 -16.25 21.79 38.95
C GLU A 55 -16.71 22.09 37.51
N VAL A 56 -17.15 23.32 37.26
CA VAL A 56 -17.56 23.76 35.91
C VAL A 56 -16.34 23.90 34.98
N SER A 57 -15.22 24.38 35.51
CA SER A 57 -13.96 24.48 34.77
C SER A 57 -13.36 23.10 34.50
N ASP A 58 -13.43 22.17 35.45
CA ASP A 58 -13.01 20.78 35.29
C ASP A 58 -13.84 20.08 34.21
N LEU A 59 -15.18 20.20 34.25
CA LEU A 59 -16.04 19.68 33.20
C LEU A 59 -15.74 20.29 31.83
N ARG A 60 -15.55 21.61 31.76
CA ARG A 60 -15.17 22.28 30.51
C ARG A 60 -13.82 21.78 30.00
N MET A 61 -12.82 21.65 30.87
CA MET A 61 -11.51 21.09 30.54
C MET A 61 -11.62 19.67 30.00
N GLN A 62 -12.41 18.82 30.64
CA GLN A 62 -12.66 17.46 30.20
C GLN A 62 -13.36 17.40 28.83
N ILE A 63 -14.37 18.25 28.61
CA ILE A 63 -15.06 18.35 27.31
C ILE A 63 -14.10 18.83 26.23
N THR A 64 -13.37 19.92 26.46
CA THR A 64 -12.42 20.47 25.49
C THR A 64 -11.33 19.47 25.14
N SER A 65 -10.77 18.77 26.14
CA SER A 65 -9.77 17.71 25.93
C SER A 65 -10.33 16.56 25.09
N LYS A 66 -11.55 16.09 25.38
CA LYS A 66 -12.17 14.98 24.64
C LYS A 66 -12.56 15.35 23.20
N VAL A 67 -13.05 16.57 22.98
CA VAL A 67 -13.30 17.09 21.63
C VAL A 67 -12.00 17.16 20.83
N ALA A 68 -10.91 17.61 21.45
CA ALA A 68 -9.60 17.63 20.79
C ALA A 68 -9.11 16.22 20.41
N LEU A 69 -9.28 15.23 21.29
CA LEU A 69 -8.94 13.83 20.99
C LEU A 69 -9.79 13.25 19.85
N LEU A 70 -11.11 13.50 19.86
CA LEU A 70 -12.01 13.07 18.79
C LEU A 70 -11.65 13.71 17.45
N ASN A 71 -11.33 15.00 17.44
CA ASN A 71 -10.91 15.69 16.22
C ASN A 71 -9.59 15.12 15.69
N ALA A 72 -8.61 14.88 16.56
CA ALA A 72 -7.33 14.28 16.17
C ALA A 72 -7.50 12.86 15.60
N PHE A 73 -8.35 12.03 16.22
CA PHE A 73 -8.64 10.69 15.71
C PHE A 73 -9.36 10.74 14.35
N THR A 74 -10.32 11.66 14.22
CA THR A 74 -11.05 11.84 12.95
C THR A 74 -10.10 12.29 11.84
N ASP A 75 -9.21 13.24 12.13
CA ASP A 75 -8.20 13.75 11.19
C ASP A 75 -7.17 12.68 10.78
N GLN A 76 -6.79 11.82 11.71
CA GLN A 76 -5.93 10.67 11.40
C GLN A 76 -6.63 9.67 10.49
N ALA A 77 -7.90 9.34 10.77
CA ALA A 77 -8.67 8.40 9.96
C ALA A 77 -8.94 8.94 8.55
N THR A 78 -9.27 10.22 8.40
CA THR A 78 -9.42 10.87 7.10
C THR A 78 -8.10 10.88 6.33
N SER A 79 -6.99 11.25 6.97
CA SER A 79 -5.65 11.26 6.35
C SER A 79 -5.24 9.88 5.84
N GLN A 80 -5.46 8.81 6.62
CA GLN A 80 -5.19 7.44 6.18
C GLN A 80 -6.06 7.02 4.99
N ASN A 81 -7.34 7.40 4.98
CA ASN A 81 -8.24 7.09 3.88
C ASN A 81 -7.86 7.85 2.61
N VAL A 82 -7.48 9.13 2.73
CA VAL A 82 -6.96 9.94 1.62
C VAL A 82 -5.69 9.31 1.06
N ALA A 83 -4.72 8.93 1.91
CA ALA A 83 -3.51 8.26 1.46
C ALA A 83 -3.81 6.98 0.68
N LYS A 84 -4.74 6.14 1.16
CA LYS A 84 -5.18 4.94 0.43
C LYS A 84 -5.84 5.25 -0.91
N LEU A 85 -6.66 6.30 -0.97
CA LEU A 85 -7.31 6.73 -2.21
C LEU A 85 -6.29 7.24 -3.23
N VAL A 86 -5.31 8.04 -2.78
CA VAL A 86 -4.19 8.51 -3.62
C VAL A 86 -3.39 7.33 -4.15
N HIS A 87 -2.92 6.42 -3.28
CA HIS A 87 -2.19 5.23 -3.72
C HIS A 87 -2.97 4.36 -4.71
N ARG A 88 -4.28 4.22 -4.52
CA ARG A 88 -5.11 3.49 -5.47
C ARG A 88 -5.20 4.21 -6.81
N ASN A 89 -5.40 5.52 -6.79
CA ASN A 89 -5.43 6.33 -8.00
C ASN A 89 -4.10 6.24 -8.77
N ASP A 90 -2.98 6.36 -8.07
CA ASP A 90 -1.64 6.25 -8.65
C ASP A 90 -1.43 4.89 -9.32
N ASN A 91 -1.81 3.79 -8.65
CA ASN A 91 -1.75 2.44 -9.21
C ASN A 91 -2.68 2.27 -10.44
N ASP A 92 -3.88 2.84 -10.40
CA ASP A 92 -4.84 2.76 -11.50
C ASP A 92 -4.33 3.56 -12.73
N GLU A 93 -3.69 4.71 -12.51
CA GLU A 93 -3.06 5.52 -13.55
C GLU A 93 -1.83 4.82 -14.16
N GLU A 94 -0.97 4.24 -13.32
CA GLU A 94 0.18 3.46 -13.76
C GLU A 94 -0.26 2.27 -14.62
N GLN A 95 -1.26 1.51 -14.16
CA GLN A 95 -1.78 0.37 -14.90
C GLN A 95 -2.39 0.80 -16.24
N ALA A 96 -3.15 1.90 -16.27
CA ALA A 96 -3.72 2.44 -17.50
C ALA A 96 -2.65 2.86 -18.51
N MET A 97 -1.53 3.41 -18.04
CA MET A 97 -0.38 3.76 -18.88
C MET A 97 0.32 2.50 -19.45
N LEU A 98 0.56 1.48 -18.62
CA LEU A 98 1.15 0.22 -19.05
C LEU A 98 0.27 -0.51 -20.08
N ASP A 99 -1.04 -0.50 -19.89
CA ASP A 99 -2.01 -1.10 -20.81
C ASP A 99 -2.13 -0.30 -22.12
N TRP A 100 -1.95 1.01 -22.07
CA TRP A 100 -1.84 1.84 -23.27
C TRP A 100 -0.59 1.52 -24.09
N LEU A 101 0.55 1.26 -23.43
CA LEU A 101 1.80 0.91 -24.12
C LEU A 101 1.70 -0.44 -24.84
N SER A 102 1.23 -1.47 -24.13
CA SER A 102 1.15 -2.83 -24.65
C SER A 102 0.13 -3.63 -23.85
N SER A 103 -0.73 -4.39 -24.52
CA SER A 103 -1.58 -5.39 -23.84
C SER A 103 -0.83 -6.66 -23.44
N ILE A 104 0.38 -6.86 -23.97
CA ILE A 104 1.22 -8.04 -23.71
C ILE A 104 2.06 -7.78 -22.46
N ASP A 105 1.87 -8.63 -21.45
CA ASP A 105 2.62 -8.62 -20.20
C ASP A 105 3.37 -9.95 -20.00
N TYR A 106 4.70 -9.88 -19.96
CA TYR A 106 5.55 -11.06 -19.80
C TYR A 106 5.87 -11.40 -18.35
N ILE A 107 5.57 -10.52 -17.39
CA ILE A 107 5.84 -10.78 -15.97
C ILE A 107 5.01 -11.96 -15.45
N PRO A 108 3.69 -12.05 -15.70
CA PRO A 108 2.90 -13.23 -15.30
C PRO A 108 3.41 -14.53 -15.93
N GLN A 109 3.82 -14.49 -17.21
CA GLN A 109 4.37 -15.65 -17.89
C GLN A 109 5.69 -16.10 -17.24
N GLN A 110 6.60 -15.17 -16.96
CA GLN A 110 7.85 -15.44 -16.25
C GLN A 110 7.58 -16.05 -14.88
N ASN A 111 6.72 -15.43 -14.07
CA ASN A 111 6.38 -15.91 -12.73
C ASN A 111 5.78 -17.32 -12.75
N HIS A 112 4.90 -17.62 -13.72
CA HIS A 112 4.34 -18.96 -13.89
C HIS A 112 5.41 -20.01 -14.25
N LEU A 113 6.41 -19.63 -15.06
CA LEU A 113 7.51 -20.52 -15.40
C LEU A 113 8.47 -20.72 -14.22
N VAL A 114 8.78 -19.64 -13.49
CA VAL A 114 9.61 -19.67 -12.27
C VAL A 114 8.97 -20.57 -11.22
N SER A 115 7.66 -20.47 -10.97
CA SER A 115 6.96 -21.31 -9.98
C SER A 115 7.03 -22.81 -10.29
N ARG A 116 7.43 -23.18 -11.50
CA ARG A 116 7.57 -24.58 -11.95
C ARG A 116 9.03 -25.02 -12.04
N LEU A 117 9.98 -24.13 -11.77
CA LEU A 117 11.39 -24.49 -11.71
C LEU A 117 11.64 -25.48 -10.57
N GLN A 118 12.49 -26.45 -10.86
CA GLN A 118 13.01 -27.35 -9.85
C GLN A 118 14.34 -26.80 -9.36
N ALA A 119 14.49 -26.71 -8.03
CA ALA A 119 15.72 -26.25 -7.41
C ALA A 119 16.92 -27.06 -7.91
N ASN A 120 18.04 -26.39 -8.14
CA ASN A 120 19.30 -26.97 -8.63
C ASN A 120 19.25 -27.56 -10.05
N SER A 121 18.19 -27.30 -10.82
CA SER A 121 18.15 -27.71 -12.23
C SER A 121 19.10 -26.86 -13.08
N ARG A 122 19.68 -27.47 -14.12
CA ARG A 122 20.46 -26.80 -15.18
C ARG A 122 21.74 -26.05 -14.77
N ARG A 123 22.39 -26.43 -13.66
CA ARG A 123 23.75 -25.95 -13.31
C ARG A 123 24.76 -26.07 -14.45
N TRP A 124 24.63 -27.15 -15.24
CA TRP A 124 25.48 -27.40 -16.42
C TRP A 124 25.54 -26.21 -17.40
N LEU A 125 24.48 -25.39 -17.49
CA LEU A 125 24.46 -24.21 -18.35
C LEU A 125 25.40 -23.13 -17.80
N PHE A 126 25.33 -22.84 -16.51
CA PHE A 126 26.15 -21.83 -15.85
C PHE A 126 27.64 -22.24 -15.75
N ASP A 127 27.89 -23.54 -15.69
CA ASP A 127 29.24 -24.12 -15.71
C ASP A 127 29.84 -24.16 -17.13
N SER A 128 29.05 -23.91 -18.17
CA SER A 128 29.50 -23.93 -19.57
C SER A 128 30.37 -22.72 -19.92
N ALA A 129 31.37 -22.94 -20.77
CA ALA A 129 32.23 -21.85 -21.26
C ALA A 129 31.43 -20.84 -22.11
N GLU A 130 30.40 -21.32 -22.80
CA GLU A 130 29.49 -20.54 -23.63
C GLU A 130 28.74 -19.50 -22.80
N TYR A 131 28.12 -19.91 -21.70
CA TYR A 131 27.41 -18.99 -20.80
C TYR A 131 28.37 -17.99 -20.16
N GLN A 132 29.49 -18.46 -19.60
CA GLN A 132 30.45 -17.59 -18.91
C GLN A 132 31.09 -16.55 -19.82
N ASN A 133 31.31 -16.89 -21.09
CA ASN A 133 31.80 -15.93 -22.09
C ASN A 133 30.72 -14.94 -22.51
N TRP A 134 29.48 -15.42 -22.68
CA TRP A 134 28.33 -14.57 -23.01
C TRP A 134 28.03 -13.53 -21.92
N GLU A 135 28.00 -13.94 -20.66
CA GLU A 135 27.71 -13.06 -19.51
C GLU A 135 28.71 -11.90 -19.39
N LYS A 136 30.00 -12.16 -19.69
CA LYS A 136 31.08 -11.16 -19.57
C LYS A 136 31.12 -10.14 -20.71
N GLN A 137 30.36 -10.36 -21.79
CA GLN A 137 30.48 -9.57 -23.01
C GLN A 137 29.16 -8.90 -23.39
N ARG A 138 29.20 -7.59 -23.61
CA ARG A 138 28.02 -6.82 -24.03
C ARG A 138 27.60 -7.18 -25.46
N GLY A 139 26.29 -7.35 -25.68
CA GLY A 139 25.71 -7.51 -27.01
C GLY A 139 25.92 -8.88 -27.65
N GLN A 140 26.28 -9.90 -26.87
CA GLN A 140 26.42 -11.27 -27.37
C GLN A 140 25.09 -12.01 -27.39
N VAL A 141 25.02 -13.04 -28.24
CA VAL A 141 23.87 -13.96 -28.34
C VAL A 141 24.26 -15.30 -27.73
N LEU A 142 23.52 -15.76 -26.72
CA LEU A 142 23.66 -17.11 -26.18
C LEU A 142 22.78 -18.07 -26.99
N PHE A 143 23.39 -18.85 -27.86
CA PHE A 143 22.68 -19.84 -28.67
C PHE A 143 22.54 -21.17 -27.91
N CYS A 144 21.30 -21.60 -27.68
CA CYS A 144 20.97 -22.84 -26.94
C CYS A 144 20.28 -23.87 -27.86
N PRO A 145 21.02 -24.64 -28.67
CA PRO A 145 20.45 -25.67 -29.54
C PRO A 145 19.95 -26.88 -28.74
N GLY A 146 19.02 -27.64 -29.31
CA GLY A 146 18.61 -28.95 -28.79
C GLY A 146 17.26 -29.42 -29.31
N ASP A 147 16.91 -30.67 -29.03
CA ASP A 147 15.65 -31.28 -29.48
C ASP A 147 14.42 -30.74 -28.72
N PRO A 148 13.21 -30.82 -29.29
CA PRO A 148 11.98 -30.51 -28.56
C PRO A 148 11.92 -31.27 -27.22
N GLY A 149 11.47 -30.61 -26.15
CA GLY A 149 11.37 -31.23 -24.82
C GLY A 149 12.64 -31.21 -23.96
N THR A 150 13.80 -30.79 -24.48
CA THR A 150 15.07 -30.68 -23.71
C THR A 150 15.08 -29.56 -22.66
N GLY A 151 13.99 -28.81 -22.51
CA GLY A 151 13.86 -27.81 -21.46
C GLY A 151 14.51 -26.45 -21.75
N LYS A 152 14.75 -26.11 -23.02
CA LYS A 152 15.29 -24.81 -23.46
C LYS A 152 14.55 -23.60 -22.88
N THR A 153 13.21 -23.61 -22.89
CA THR A 153 12.40 -22.51 -22.33
C THR A 153 12.74 -22.25 -20.87
N PHE A 154 12.83 -23.29 -20.06
CA PHE A 154 13.18 -23.15 -18.65
C PHE A 154 14.68 -22.85 -18.44
N ALA A 155 15.54 -23.13 -19.42
CA ALA A 155 16.91 -22.63 -19.42
C ALA A 155 16.95 -21.10 -19.61
N THR A 156 16.07 -20.55 -20.45
CA THR A 156 15.89 -19.09 -20.57
C THR A 156 15.38 -18.49 -19.27
N VAL A 157 14.38 -19.13 -18.64
CA VAL A 157 13.78 -18.65 -17.38
C VAL A 157 14.83 -18.56 -16.26
N ILE A 158 15.67 -19.59 -16.08
CA ILE A 158 16.70 -19.59 -15.02
C ILE A 158 17.81 -18.57 -15.29
N VAL A 159 18.15 -18.32 -16.57
CA VAL A 159 19.09 -17.24 -16.93
C VAL A 159 18.50 -15.88 -16.58
N LEU A 160 17.23 -15.63 -16.91
CA LEU A 160 16.55 -14.37 -16.56
C LEU A 160 16.48 -14.16 -15.05
N GLU A 161 16.12 -15.20 -14.28
CA GLU A 161 16.07 -15.16 -12.82
C GLU A 161 17.46 -14.83 -12.23
N THR A 162 18.51 -15.49 -12.71
CA THR A 162 19.89 -15.23 -12.27
C THR A 162 20.32 -13.78 -12.55
N LEU A 163 20.04 -13.27 -13.76
CA LEU A 163 20.36 -11.89 -14.11
C LEU A 163 19.56 -10.89 -13.27
N GLN A 164 18.30 -11.20 -12.97
CA GLN A 164 17.44 -10.41 -12.09
C GLN A 164 18.01 -10.33 -10.68
N GLU A 165 18.39 -11.47 -10.10
CA GLU A 165 19.03 -11.55 -8.78
C GLU A 165 20.34 -10.75 -8.74
N GLN A 166 21.21 -10.89 -9.73
CA GLN A 166 22.48 -10.17 -9.82
C GLN A 166 22.31 -8.64 -9.87
N ALA A 167 21.20 -8.15 -10.43
CA ALA A 167 20.94 -6.72 -10.55
C ALA A 167 20.18 -6.13 -9.35
N GLN A 168 19.65 -6.94 -8.42
CA GLN A 168 18.87 -6.41 -7.28
C GLN A 168 19.66 -5.39 -6.46
N ASP A 169 20.98 -5.58 -6.33
CA ASP A 169 21.86 -4.69 -5.58
C ASP A 169 22.42 -3.51 -6.41
N ASN A 170 22.09 -3.42 -7.70
CA ASN A 170 22.62 -2.40 -8.59
C ASN A 170 21.51 -1.49 -9.17
N PRO A 171 21.26 -0.30 -8.58
CA PRO A 171 20.20 0.61 -9.02
C PRO A 171 20.44 1.20 -10.42
N HIS A 172 21.61 0.98 -11.02
CA HIS A 172 21.93 1.44 -12.37
C HIS A 172 21.66 0.38 -13.45
N VAL A 173 21.21 -0.83 -13.07
CA VAL A 173 20.90 -1.91 -14.01
C VAL A 173 19.41 -2.17 -14.00
N LEU A 174 18.79 -2.02 -15.17
CA LEU A 174 17.40 -2.42 -15.41
C LEU A 174 17.38 -3.71 -16.22
N ASN A 175 16.73 -4.75 -15.69
CA ASN A 175 16.54 -6.00 -16.39
C ASN A 175 15.19 -6.02 -17.07
N THR A 176 15.22 -6.08 -18.41
CA THR A 176 14.01 -6.22 -19.22
C THR A 176 14.12 -7.42 -20.15
N PHE A 177 12.98 -8.02 -20.47
CA PHE A 177 12.90 -9.19 -21.31
C PHE A 177 11.57 -9.25 -22.08
N THR A 178 11.59 -9.99 -23.18
CA THR A 178 10.41 -10.32 -23.97
C THR A 178 10.52 -11.75 -24.46
N TYR A 179 9.40 -12.44 -24.61
CA TYR A 179 9.35 -13.80 -25.15
C TYR A 179 8.86 -13.78 -26.60
N CYS A 180 9.73 -14.19 -27.51
CA CYS A 180 9.35 -14.44 -28.91
C CYS A 180 8.86 -15.90 -29.04
N THR A 181 7.66 -16.10 -29.57
CA THR A 181 7.09 -17.43 -29.80
C THR A 181 6.58 -17.57 -31.22
N TYR A 182 6.92 -18.67 -31.87
CA TYR A 182 6.43 -19.00 -33.21
C TYR A 182 4.92 -19.31 -33.24
N GLN A 183 4.31 -19.50 -32.07
CA GLN A 183 2.89 -19.80 -31.92
C GLN A 183 2.00 -18.55 -31.92
N ALA A 184 2.59 -17.35 -31.90
CA ALA A 184 1.89 -16.08 -31.97
C ALA A 184 2.10 -15.45 -33.36
N PRO A 185 1.28 -15.81 -34.37
CA PRO A 185 1.42 -15.29 -35.72
C PRO A 185 1.24 -13.76 -35.80
N ASP A 186 0.56 -13.17 -34.81
CA ASP A 186 0.31 -11.72 -34.71
C ASP A 186 1.43 -10.98 -33.93
N GLN A 187 2.52 -11.66 -33.56
CA GLN A 187 3.66 -11.03 -32.88
C GLN A 187 4.51 -10.25 -33.89
N ASP A 188 4.28 -8.94 -33.98
CA ASP A 188 5.06 -8.04 -34.81
C ASP A 188 6.17 -7.30 -34.02
N VAL A 189 7.04 -6.61 -34.75
CA VAL A 189 8.18 -5.87 -34.16
C VAL A 189 7.69 -4.73 -33.26
N GLN A 190 6.60 -4.06 -33.63
CA GLN A 190 6.04 -2.96 -32.85
C GLN A 190 5.55 -3.46 -31.49
N GLY A 191 4.75 -4.53 -31.47
CA GLY A 191 4.25 -5.17 -30.25
C GLY A 191 5.39 -5.69 -29.37
N LEU A 192 6.43 -6.27 -29.96
CA LEU A 192 7.64 -6.67 -29.23
C LEU A 192 8.33 -5.49 -28.55
N ILE A 193 8.55 -4.40 -29.27
CA ILE A 193 9.17 -3.19 -28.70
C ILE A 193 8.28 -2.58 -27.61
N SER A 194 6.98 -2.45 -27.86
CA SER A 194 6.00 -1.94 -26.89
C SER A 194 5.95 -2.78 -25.62
N SER A 195 5.96 -4.10 -25.75
CA SER A 195 5.98 -5.03 -24.61
C SER A 195 7.30 -4.96 -23.82
N LEU A 196 8.43 -4.71 -24.49
CA LEU A 196 9.71 -4.50 -23.83
C LEU A 196 9.72 -3.19 -23.04
N PHE A 197 9.14 -2.12 -23.59
CA PHE A 197 8.96 -0.85 -22.87
C PHE A 197 8.04 -1.01 -21.67
N ARG A 198 6.89 -1.69 -21.83
CA ARG A 198 6.00 -2.04 -20.70
C ARG A 198 6.79 -2.76 -19.61
N ASN A 199 7.51 -3.83 -19.96
CA ASN A 199 8.29 -4.61 -19.02
C ASN A 199 9.39 -3.76 -18.34
N SER A 200 10.04 -2.87 -19.09
CA SER A 200 11.05 -1.94 -18.54
C SER A 200 10.47 -1.02 -17.47
N LEU A 201 9.26 -0.48 -17.69
CA LEU A 201 8.60 0.39 -16.72
C LEU A 201 8.14 -0.39 -15.49
N GLN A 202 7.58 -1.59 -15.67
CA GLN A 202 7.16 -2.46 -14.56
C GLN A 202 8.32 -2.91 -13.66
N GLN A 203 9.54 -2.95 -14.19
CA GLN A 203 10.75 -3.34 -13.45
C GLN A 203 11.50 -2.13 -12.88
N ALA A 204 11.13 -0.90 -13.25
CA ALA A 204 11.77 0.30 -12.76
C ALA A 204 11.29 0.63 -11.34
N ALA A 205 12.21 0.90 -10.42
CA ALA A 205 11.87 1.29 -9.05
C ALA A 205 11.16 2.66 -8.96
N ASN A 206 11.39 3.54 -9.94
CA ASN A 206 10.73 4.82 -10.07
C ASN A 206 10.56 5.15 -11.56
N ILE A 207 9.34 5.40 -12.00
CA ILE A 207 9.06 5.92 -13.32
C ILE A 207 9.13 7.46 -13.24
N PRO A 208 10.03 8.12 -13.99
CA PRO A 208 10.10 9.58 -14.00
C PRO A 208 8.76 10.21 -14.37
N GLU A 209 8.34 11.27 -13.66
CA GLU A 209 7.08 12.00 -13.94
C GLU A 209 6.94 12.46 -15.40
N ALA A 210 8.07 12.74 -16.07
CA ALA A 210 8.09 13.10 -17.49
C ALA A 210 7.54 12.01 -18.43
N ILE A 211 7.52 10.74 -17.99
CA ILE A 211 6.91 9.62 -18.72
C ILE A 211 5.41 9.52 -18.38
N LEU A 212 5.01 9.99 -17.19
CA LEU A 212 3.63 9.99 -16.71
C LEU A 212 2.83 11.20 -17.21
N SER A 213 3.49 12.29 -17.59
CA SER A 213 2.83 13.49 -18.12
C SER A 213 2.42 13.30 -19.59
N LYS A 214 1.10 13.30 -19.85
CA LYS A 214 0.50 13.41 -21.18
C LYS A 214 0.67 14.78 -21.82
#